data_AF-A0A1H1WTD6-F1
#
_entry.id   AF-A0A1H1WTD6-F1
#
_cell.length_a   1.000
_cell.length_b   1.000
_cell.length_c   1.000
_cell.angle_alpha   90.00
_cell.angle_beta   90.00
_cell.angle_gamma   90.00
#
_symmetry.space_group_name_H-M   'P 1'
#
loop_
_entity.id
_entity.type
_entity.pdbx_description
1 polymer ?
#
loop_
_entity_poly.entity_id
_entity_poly.type
_entity_poly.pdbx_seq_one_letter_code
_entity_poly.pdbx_strand_id
1 'polypeptide(L)'
;MNGTGHDHGSEPHAPALPATRVGEHRNVFVLSGGAARGAVQVGMLEVLLDAGIVPHALVGTSVGALNAAFMGVRPDRARVRELRGKWLQMTTRDIFPGGTLTRVGHLVRQRPYLFSSAALARLIDDWKPVDRLEDLPTPVRVVTTPLAGDSAVYHRHGDLARLLLASAAVPAVFAPVDLPAGCGHPGLHVDGGVADNVPIRGAADLAPTRVFVLDASLPPRLPRGRTPIDVLVASLGVAMRSAPAPDLGPGVTVHRMTTPDLGIRMTDFTHTRQHMDDGRAAAEQVLEDLREMELSSALAAELAAQDAAAQEQASREQAARDDVAPAEVPSGTLHHRRVLRLWDRRSRVA
;
A
#
# COMPACT_ATOMS: atom_id res chain seq x y z
N MET A 1 -54.91 -13.50 -3.15
CA MET A 1 -53.95 -12.39 -3.27
C MET A 1 -52.71 -12.78 -2.48
N ASN A 2 -51.71 -13.34 -3.16
CA ASN A 2 -50.46 -13.79 -2.54
C ASN A 2 -49.47 -12.63 -2.53
N GLY A 3 -49.06 -12.20 -1.35
CA GLY A 3 -47.94 -11.28 -1.16
C GLY A 3 -46.63 -12.04 -1.22
N THR A 4 -45.81 -11.72 -2.21
CA THR A 4 -44.43 -12.19 -2.36
C THR A 4 -43.53 -11.43 -1.39
N GLY A 5 -43.12 -12.06 -0.29
CA GLY A 5 -42.00 -11.60 0.52
C GLY A 5 -40.71 -11.68 -0.30
N HIS A 6 -40.10 -10.54 -0.57
CA HIS A 6 -38.73 -10.47 -1.07
C HIS A 6 -37.80 -10.86 0.08
N ASP A 7 -37.21 -12.05 -0.03
CA ASP A 7 -36.09 -12.48 0.79
C ASP A 7 -34.86 -11.67 0.32
N HIS A 8 -34.51 -10.62 1.07
CA HIS A 8 -33.24 -9.93 0.89
C HIS A 8 -32.14 -10.86 1.40
N GLY A 9 -31.67 -11.75 0.53
CA GLY A 9 -30.47 -12.55 0.75
C GLY A 9 -29.33 -11.61 1.16
N SER A 10 -28.85 -11.80 2.38
CA SER A 10 -27.69 -11.11 2.94
C SER A 10 -26.53 -11.17 1.94
N GLU A 11 -26.02 -10.00 1.51
CA GLU A 11 -24.83 -9.96 0.66
C GLU A 11 -23.68 -10.76 1.34
N PRO A 12 -22.94 -11.59 0.59
CA PRO A 12 -21.74 -12.22 1.12
C PRO A 12 -20.75 -11.13 1.52
N HIS A 13 -20.56 -10.99 2.84
CA HIS A 13 -19.65 -10.02 3.41
C HIS A 13 -18.23 -10.61 3.45
N ALA A 14 -17.29 -9.90 2.83
CA ALA A 14 -15.87 -10.16 3.01
C ALA A 14 -15.51 -10.18 4.51
N PRO A 15 -14.50 -10.95 4.92
CA PRO A 15 -14.13 -11.05 6.33
C PRO A 15 -13.86 -9.67 6.93
N ALA A 16 -14.51 -9.38 8.05
CA ALA A 16 -14.28 -8.16 8.80
C ALA A 16 -12.86 -8.19 9.37
N LEU A 17 -12.14 -7.09 9.27
CA LEU A 17 -10.83 -6.99 9.89
C LEU A 17 -10.97 -7.00 11.42
N PRO A 18 -10.08 -7.69 12.15
CA PRO A 18 -10.07 -7.63 13.61
C PRO A 18 -9.87 -6.18 14.09
N ALA A 19 -10.47 -5.84 15.24
CA ALA A 19 -10.22 -4.56 15.90
C ALA A 19 -8.75 -4.48 16.33
N THR A 20 -8.06 -3.39 16.00
CA THR A 20 -6.68 -3.15 16.42
C THR A 20 -6.68 -2.59 17.84
N ARG A 21 -5.80 -3.08 18.71
CA ARG A 21 -5.59 -2.47 20.02
C ARG A 21 -4.87 -1.14 19.88
N VAL A 22 -5.03 -0.26 20.87
CA VAL A 22 -4.28 1.00 20.95
C VAL A 22 -2.77 0.67 20.97
N GLY A 23 -2.02 1.20 20.00
CA GLY A 23 -0.59 0.93 19.83
C GLY A 23 -0.25 -0.21 18.87
N GLU A 24 -1.22 -0.99 18.37
CA GLU A 24 -0.98 -2.00 17.34
C GLU A 24 -1.13 -1.42 15.94
N HIS A 25 -0.17 -1.75 15.06
CA HIS A 25 -0.22 -1.30 13.68
C HIS A 25 -1.16 -2.15 12.83
N ARG A 26 -2.09 -1.50 12.13
CA ARG A 26 -2.84 -2.11 11.02
C ARG A 26 -2.07 -1.93 9.72
N ASN A 27 -1.25 -2.92 9.39
CA ASN A 27 -0.53 -2.95 8.12
C ASN A 27 -1.45 -3.37 6.96
N VAL A 28 -1.52 -2.56 5.90
CA VAL A 28 -2.16 -2.93 4.63
C VAL A 28 -1.11 -2.98 3.54
N PHE A 29 -1.06 -4.07 2.77
CA PHE A 29 -0.12 -4.21 1.66
C PHE A 29 -0.82 -3.87 0.35
N VAL A 30 -0.24 -2.96 -0.41
CA VAL A 30 -0.74 -2.51 -1.72
C VAL A 30 0.24 -2.99 -2.79
N LEU A 31 -0.21 -3.90 -3.66
CA LEU A 31 0.60 -4.55 -4.68
C LEU A 31 0.19 -4.02 -6.06
N SER A 32 1.08 -3.27 -6.71
CA SER A 32 0.79 -2.68 -8.02
C SER A 32 0.85 -3.69 -9.17
N GLY A 33 0.32 -3.28 -10.34
CA GLY A 33 0.54 -4.00 -11.59
C GLY A 33 1.96 -3.82 -12.13
N GLY A 34 2.49 -4.84 -12.82
CA GLY A 34 3.88 -4.84 -13.29
C GLY A 34 4.28 -5.98 -14.24
N ALA A 35 3.34 -6.83 -14.66
CA ALA A 35 3.61 -8.04 -15.46
C ALA A 35 4.78 -8.87 -14.88
N ALA A 36 5.83 -9.16 -15.65
CA ALA A 36 7.00 -9.92 -15.18
C ALA A 36 7.71 -9.31 -13.95
N ARG A 37 7.58 -7.98 -13.72
CA ARG A 37 8.10 -7.33 -12.52
C ARG A 37 7.34 -7.70 -11.24
N GLY A 38 6.22 -8.43 -11.31
CA GLY A 38 5.56 -8.96 -10.12
C GLY A 38 6.50 -9.76 -9.20
N ALA A 39 7.61 -10.30 -9.72
CA ALA A 39 8.67 -10.93 -8.96
C ALA A 39 9.35 -9.99 -7.93
N VAL A 40 9.39 -8.66 -8.15
CA VAL A 40 9.94 -7.72 -7.17
C VAL A 40 9.15 -7.74 -5.86
N GLN A 41 7.83 -7.92 -5.97
CA GLN A 41 6.93 -7.98 -4.82
C GLN A 41 7.23 -9.21 -3.97
N VAL A 42 7.67 -10.31 -4.57
CA VAL A 42 8.07 -11.52 -3.82
C VAL A 42 9.25 -11.22 -2.91
N GLY A 43 10.29 -10.54 -3.42
CA GLY A 43 11.43 -10.14 -2.60
C GLY A 43 11.05 -9.16 -1.48
N MET A 44 10.19 -8.18 -1.79
CA MET A 44 9.68 -7.25 -0.78
C MET A 44 8.89 -7.99 0.32
N LEU A 45 8.02 -8.93 -0.07
CA LEU A 45 7.25 -9.76 0.86
C LEU A 45 8.17 -10.62 1.75
N GLU A 46 9.22 -11.23 1.19
CA GLU A 46 10.20 -12.01 1.96
C GLU A 46 10.77 -11.18 3.11
N VAL A 47 11.28 -9.97 2.81
CA VAL A 47 11.90 -9.09 3.81
C VAL A 47 10.91 -8.58 4.85
N LEU A 48 9.72 -8.13 4.44
CA LEU A 48 8.70 -7.65 5.36
C LEU A 48 8.24 -8.75 6.33
N LEU A 49 8.00 -9.95 5.82
CA LEU A 49 7.57 -11.10 6.64
C LEU A 49 8.70 -11.64 7.52
N ASP A 50 9.96 -11.55 7.07
CA ASP A 50 11.12 -11.86 7.91
C ASP A 50 11.29 -10.85 9.05
N ALA A 51 10.94 -9.58 8.84
CA ALA A 51 10.89 -8.57 9.89
C ALA A 51 9.66 -8.65 10.80
N GLY A 52 8.73 -9.60 10.56
CA GLY A 52 7.49 -9.73 11.33
C GLY A 52 6.41 -8.71 10.96
N ILE A 53 6.60 -7.95 9.88
CA ILE A 53 5.59 -7.05 9.32
C ILE A 53 4.65 -7.90 8.45
N VAL A 54 3.53 -8.31 9.03
CA VAL A 54 2.49 -9.08 8.35
C VAL A 54 1.32 -8.16 7.95
N PRO A 55 0.71 -8.37 6.76
CA PRO A 55 -0.47 -7.62 6.35
C PRO A 55 -1.73 -8.11 7.06
N HIS A 56 -2.59 -7.17 7.43
CA HIS A 56 -3.96 -7.44 7.88
C HIS A 56 -4.93 -7.49 6.70
N ALA A 57 -4.56 -6.86 5.58
CA ALA A 57 -5.29 -6.90 4.33
C ALA A 57 -4.34 -6.65 3.16
N LEU A 58 -4.73 -7.11 1.97
CA LEU A 58 -3.99 -6.88 0.74
C LEU A 58 -4.90 -6.22 -0.31
N VAL A 59 -4.32 -5.34 -1.11
CA VAL A 59 -4.99 -4.69 -2.24
C VAL A 59 -4.09 -4.87 -3.45
N GLY A 60 -4.63 -5.43 -4.53
CA GLY A 60 -3.80 -5.79 -5.67
C GLY A 60 -4.44 -5.44 -7.02
N THR A 61 -3.59 -5.02 -7.95
CA THR A 61 -3.93 -4.78 -9.35
C THR A 61 -3.13 -5.72 -10.26
N SER A 62 -3.79 -6.38 -11.22
CA SER A 62 -3.14 -7.24 -12.22
C SER A 62 -2.28 -8.33 -11.56
N VAL A 63 -0.99 -8.40 -11.88
CA VAL A 63 -0.06 -9.33 -11.21
C VAL A 63 0.00 -9.15 -9.68
N GLY A 64 -0.18 -7.92 -9.19
CA GLY A 64 -0.28 -7.63 -7.77
C GLY A 64 -1.53 -8.25 -7.14
N ALA A 65 -2.64 -8.33 -7.88
CA ALA A 65 -3.85 -9.02 -7.44
C ALA A 65 -3.62 -10.54 -7.33
N LEU A 66 -2.91 -11.13 -8.28
CA LEU A 66 -2.55 -12.55 -8.24
C LEU A 66 -1.67 -12.88 -7.03
N ASN A 67 -0.62 -12.09 -6.81
CA ASN A 67 0.25 -12.22 -5.63
C ASN A 67 -0.54 -12.01 -4.33
N ALA A 68 -1.40 -10.99 -4.28
CA ALA A 68 -2.24 -10.69 -3.11
C ALA A 68 -3.21 -11.83 -2.78
N ALA A 69 -3.91 -12.35 -3.78
CA ALA A 69 -4.84 -13.48 -3.61
C ALA A 69 -4.13 -14.75 -3.15
N PHE A 70 -2.94 -15.05 -3.70
CA PHE A 70 -2.12 -16.18 -3.27
C PHE A 70 -1.70 -16.07 -1.79
N MET A 71 -1.28 -14.86 -1.38
CA MET A 71 -0.90 -14.58 0.00
C MET A 71 -2.10 -14.52 0.95
N GLY A 72 -3.31 -14.22 0.46
CA GLY A 72 -4.53 -14.02 1.24
C GLY A 72 -4.98 -15.21 2.08
N VAL A 73 -4.50 -16.43 1.78
CA VAL A 73 -4.75 -17.62 2.62
C VAL A 73 -4.07 -17.51 3.96
N ARG A 74 -2.80 -17.11 3.93
CA ARG A 74 -1.89 -17.10 5.07
C ARG A 74 -0.67 -16.27 4.67
N PRO A 75 -0.62 -14.98 5.05
CA PRO A 75 0.46 -14.11 4.62
C PRO A 75 1.68 -14.30 5.52
N ASP A 76 2.38 -15.43 5.35
CA ASP A 76 3.54 -15.80 6.15
C ASP A 76 4.76 -16.20 5.32
N ARG A 77 5.87 -16.44 6.02
CA ARG A 77 7.16 -16.81 5.42
C ARG A 77 7.10 -18.11 4.61
N ALA A 78 6.20 -19.04 4.95
CA ALA A 78 6.07 -20.29 4.19
C ALA A 78 5.33 -20.03 2.87
N ARG A 79 4.25 -19.25 2.92
CA ARG A 79 3.47 -18.90 1.72
C ARG A 79 4.28 -18.07 0.74
N VAL A 80 5.07 -17.08 1.19
CA VAL A 80 5.93 -16.32 0.27
C VAL A 80 7.01 -17.19 -0.39
N ARG A 81 7.52 -18.22 0.31
CA ARG A 81 8.46 -19.20 -0.27
C ARG A 81 7.80 -20.06 -1.36
N GLU A 82 6.54 -20.45 -1.17
CA GLU A 82 5.76 -21.13 -2.22
C GLU A 82 5.54 -20.21 -3.43
N LEU A 83 5.20 -18.94 -3.18
CA LEU A 83 5.03 -17.92 -4.22
C LEU A 83 6.34 -17.73 -5.01
N ARG A 84 7.48 -17.65 -4.31
CA ARG A 84 8.82 -17.61 -4.91
C ARG A 84 9.05 -18.82 -5.82
N GLY A 85 8.76 -20.03 -5.35
CA GLY A 85 8.91 -21.26 -6.14
C GLY A 85 8.10 -21.22 -7.44
N LYS A 86 6.84 -20.77 -7.34
CA LYS A 86 5.94 -20.58 -8.48
C LYS A 86 6.49 -19.55 -9.49
N TRP A 87 6.97 -18.40 -9.02
CA TRP A 87 7.60 -17.38 -9.88
C TRP A 87 8.88 -17.87 -10.56
N LEU A 88 9.73 -18.63 -9.86
CA LEU A 88 10.97 -19.16 -10.42
C LEU A 88 10.75 -20.23 -11.51
N GLN A 89 9.57 -20.85 -11.53
CA GLN A 89 9.18 -21.83 -12.56
C GLN A 89 8.49 -21.18 -13.76
N MET A 90 8.03 -19.93 -13.64
CA MET A 90 7.33 -19.23 -14.72
C MET A 90 8.27 -18.90 -15.88
N THR A 91 7.77 -19.11 -17.09
CA THR A 91 8.39 -18.68 -18.34
C THR A 91 7.42 -17.82 -19.14
N THR A 92 7.94 -17.05 -20.10
CA THR A 92 7.11 -16.25 -21.00
C THR A 92 6.02 -17.07 -21.71
N ARG A 93 6.27 -18.35 -22.00
CA ARG A 93 5.33 -19.21 -22.74
C ARG A 93 4.09 -19.60 -21.93
N ASP A 94 4.19 -19.56 -20.60
CA ASP A 94 3.10 -19.98 -19.71
C ASP A 94 1.97 -18.93 -19.67
N ILE A 95 2.30 -17.66 -19.93
CA ILE A 95 1.34 -16.55 -19.92
C ILE A 95 1.08 -16.02 -21.33
N PHE A 96 2.11 -15.98 -22.16
CA PHE A 96 2.06 -15.44 -23.53
C PHE A 96 2.41 -16.52 -24.56
N PRO A 97 1.59 -17.57 -24.70
CA PRO A 97 1.86 -18.63 -25.66
C PRO A 97 1.76 -18.08 -27.09
N GLY A 98 2.75 -18.43 -27.92
CA GLY A 98 2.75 -18.13 -29.35
C GLY A 98 3.89 -17.22 -29.80
N GLY A 99 4.51 -17.59 -30.93
CA GLY A 99 5.50 -16.77 -31.62
C GLY A 99 4.86 -15.64 -32.44
N THR A 100 5.68 -14.90 -33.19
CA THR A 100 5.28 -13.78 -34.07
C THR A 100 4.13 -14.14 -35.03
N LEU A 101 4.02 -15.41 -35.45
CA LEU A 101 2.96 -15.92 -36.32
C LEU A 101 1.55 -15.84 -35.72
N THR A 102 1.40 -16.12 -34.43
CA THR A 102 0.11 -16.05 -33.71
C THR A 102 -0.39 -14.60 -33.64
N ARG A 103 0.52 -13.64 -33.44
CA ARG A 103 0.21 -12.19 -33.44
C ARG A 103 -0.29 -11.72 -34.81
N VAL A 104 0.31 -12.21 -35.89
CA VAL A 104 -0.14 -11.93 -37.26
C VAL A 104 -1.48 -12.60 -37.56
N GLY A 105 -1.70 -13.84 -37.10
CA GLY A 105 -2.96 -14.56 -37.27
C GLY A 105 -4.17 -13.91 -36.58
N HIS A 106 -3.98 -13.29 -35.40
CA HIS A 106 -5.02 -12.53 -34.71
C HIS A 106 -5.32 -11.17 -35.37
N LEU A 107 -4.30 -10.52 -35.92
CA LEU A 107 -4.45 -9.27 -36.68
C LEU A 107 -5.26 -9.48 -37.98
N VAL A 108 -5.06 -10.62 -38.66
CA VAL A 108 -5.82 -11.02 -39.87
C VAL A 108 -7.28 -11.38 -39.53
N ARG A 109 -7.58 -11.79 -38.30
CA ARG A 109 -8.92 -12.22 -37.85
C ARG A 109 -9.77 -11.15 -37.17
N GLN A 110 -9.37 -9.87 -37.20
CA GLN A 110 -10.09 -8.74 -36.58
C GLN A 110 -10.44 -8.95 -35.09
N ARG A 111 -9.61 -9.67 -34.32
CA ARG A 111 -9.82 -9.82 -32.88
C ARG A 111 -9.11 -8.69 -32.13
N PRO A 112 -9.75 -8.02 -31.14
CA PRO A 112 -9.21 -6.82 -30.49
C PRO A 112 -8.07 -7.10 -29.48
N TYR A 113 -7.43 -8.27 -29.52
CA TYR A 113 -6.41 -8.71 -28.55
C TYR A 113 -5.34 -9.60 -29.19
N LEU A 114 -4.11 -9.54 -28.65
CA LEU A 114 -2.92 -10.26 -29.16
C LEU A 114 -2.78 -11.70 -28.66
N PHE A 115 -3.32 -12.04 -27.49
CA PHE A 115 -3.22 -13.36 -26.87
C PHE A 115 -4.58 -13.82 -26.35
N SER A 116 -4.86 -15.13 -26.46
CA SER A 116 -6.03 -15.73 -25.81
C SER A 116 -5.82 -15.76 -24.29
N SER A 117 -6.87 -15.45 -23.54
CA SER A 117 -6.88 -15.50 -22.06
C SER A 117 -6.75 -16.91 -21.48
N ALA A 118 -6.82 -17.97 -22.28
CA ALA A 118 -6.86 -19.35 -21.78
C ALA A 118 -5.60 -19.78 -21.00
N ALA A 119 -4.41 -19.33 -21.39
CA ALA A 119 -3.18 -19.70 -20.67
C ALA A 119 -3.09 -18.97 -19.33
N LEU A 120 -3.41 -17.67 -19.31
CA LEU A 120 -3.52 -16.89 -18.09
C LEU A 120 -4.61 -17.44 -17.16
N ALA A 121 -5.76 -17.84 -17.70
CA ALA A 121 -6.84 -18.45 -16.92
C ALA A 121 -6.42 -19.77 -16.26
N ARG A 122 -5.72 -20.66 -16.99
CA ARG A 122 -5.17 -21.89 -16.42
C ARG A 122 -4.15 -21.61 -15.32
N LEU A 123 -3.27 -20.63 -15.54
CA LEU A 123 -2.30 -20.23 -14.53
C LEU A 123 -2.99 -19.71 -13.27
N ILE A 124 -4.03 -18.89 -13.44
CA ILE A 124 -4.84 -18.39 -12.33
C ILE A 124 -5.52 -19.56 -11.59
N ASP A 125 -6.09 -20.52 -12.31
CA ASP A 125 -6.70 -21.71 -11.68
C ASP A 125 -5.69 -22.56 -10.91
N ASP A 126 -4.44 -22.67 -11.40
CA ASP A 126 -3.36 -23.41 -10.71
C ASP A 126 -2.78 -22.65 -9.50
N TRP A 127 -3.03 -21.34 -9.42
CA TRP A 127 -2.50 -20.46 -8.38
C TRP A 127 -3.55 -20.05 -7.36
N LYS A 128 -4.83 -19.99 -7.74
CA LYS A 128 -5.89 -19.58 -6.83
C LYS A 128 -5.99 -20.59 -5.69
N PRO A 129 -6.03 -20.12 -4.44
CA PRO A 129 -6.11 -21.02 -3.31
C PRO A 129 -7.55 -21.40 -2.94
N VAL A 130 -8.53 -20.62 -3.41
CA VAL A 130 -9.96 -20.75 -3.14
C VAL A 130 -10.74 -20.33 -4.40
N ASP A 131 -12.03 -20.66 -4.48
CA ASP A 131 -12.87 -20.30 -5.61
C ASP A 131 -13.48 -18.90 -5.49
N ARG A 132 -13.79 -18.46 -4.27
CA ARG A 132 -14.44 -17.18 -4.00
C ARG A 132 -13.48 -16.22 -3.31
N LEU A 133 -13.51 -14.95 -3.70
CA LEU A 133 -12.64 -13.93 -3.12
C LEU A 133 -12.89 -13.75 -1.62
N GLU A 134 -14.16 -13.81 -1.21
CA GLU A 134 -14.61 -13.69 0.17
C GLU A 134 -14.19 -14.87 1.08
N ASP A 135 -13.77 -16.00 0.50
CA ASP A 135 -13.29 -17.17 1.26
C ASP A 135 -11.83 -17.04 1.71
N LEU A 136 -11.11 -15.99 1.27
CA LEU A 136 -9.75 -15.73 1.73
C LEU A 136 -9.76 -15.27 3.19
N PRO A 137 -9.06 -15.96 4.11
CA PRO A 137 -8.98 -15.59 5.52
C PRO A 137 -8.43 -14.17 5.77
N THR A 138 -7.47 -13.74 4.96
CA THR A 138 -6.98 -12.36 4.98
C THR A 138 -7.73 -11.56 3.93
N PRO A 139 -8.39 -10.43 4.27
CA PRO A 139 -9.11 -9.62 3.31
C PRO A 139 -8.23 -9.21 2.12
N VAL A 140 -8.69 -9.53 0.92
CA VAL A 140 -8.05 -9.15 -0.35
C VAL A 140 -9.01 -8.32 -1.18
N ARG A 141 -8.47 -7.28 -1.82
CA ARG A 141 -9.18 -6.50 -2.83
C ARG A 141 -8.55 -6.69 -4.18
N VAL A 142 -9.38 -7.08 -5.16
CA VAL A 142 -8.97 -7.26 -6.55
C VAL A 142 -9.45 -6.06 -7.36
N VAL A 143 -8.53 -5.33 -7.97
CA VAL A 143 -8.85 -4.11 -8.73
C VAL A 143 -9.11 -4.42 -10.20
N THR A 144 -10.18 -3.88 -10.75
CA THR A 144 -10.51 -3.97 -12.19
C THR A 144 -10.99 -2.62 -12.71
N THR A 145 -10.97 -2.44 -14.03
CA THR A 145 -11.49 -1.23 -14.67
C THR A 145 -12.73 -1.56 -15.51
N PRO A 146 -13.94 -1.11 -15.15
CA PRO A 146 -15.13 -1.23 -15.99
C PRO A 146 -14.98 -0.39 -17.26
N LEU A 147 -15.19 -0.96 -18.44
CA LEU A 147 -15.09 -0.22 -19.71
C LEU A 147 -16.16 0.85 -19.89
N ALA A 148 -17.31 0.69 -19.23
CA ALA A 148 -18.40 1.67 -19.22
C ALA A 148 -18.41 2.55 -17.96
N GLY A 149 -17.43 2.41 -17.07
CA GLY A 149 -17.35 3.18 -15.83
C GLY A 149 -16.31 4.29 -15.88
N ASP A 150 -16.25 5.06 -14.79
CA ASP A 150 -15.41 6.25 -14.63
C ASP A 150 -14.18 6.02 -13.74
N SER A 151 -14.16 4.92 -12.98
CA SER A 151 -13.22 4.70 -11.90
C SER A 151 -12.92 3.20 -11.69
N ALA A 152 -11.82 2.93 -10.99
CA ALA A 152 -11.44 1.56 -10.63
C ALA A 152 -12.45 0.96 -9.65
N VAL A 153 -12.75 -0.33 -9.82
CA VAL A 153 -13.58 -1.11 -8.90
C VAL A 153 -12.69 -1.99 -8.04
N TYR A 154 -12.90 -1.95 -6.72
CA TYR A 154 -12.19 -2.74 -5.71
C TYR A 154 -13.08 -3.88 -5.24
N HIS A 155 -13.02 -5.02 -5.93
CA HIS A 155 -13.86 -6.16 -5.61
C HIS A 155 -13.46 -6.75 -4.26
N ARG A 156 -14.48 -7.14 -3.48
CA ARG A 156 -14.36 -7.79 -2.16
C ARG A 156 -15.02 -9.17 -2.09
N HIS A 157 -15.81 -9.52 -3.10
CA HIS A 157 -16.49 -10.79 -3.24
C HIS A 157 -16.64 -11.13 -4.73
N GLY A 158 -16.85 -12.41 -5.04
CA GLY A 158 -17.06 -12.91 -6.40
C GLY A 158 -16.17 -14.08 -6.76
N ASP A 159 -16.31 -14.58 -7.99
CA ASP A 159 -15.46 -15.64 -8.53
C ASP A 159 -14.01 -15.16 -8.65
N LEU A 160 -13.12 -15.72 -7.83
CA LEU A 160 -11.74 -15.25 -7.71
C LEU A 160 -10.99 -15.38 -9.04
N ALA A 161 -11.17 -16.48 -9.76
CA ALA A 161 -10.48 -16.73 -11.03
C ALA A 161 -10.87 -15.67 -12.08
N ARG A 162 -12.16 -15.39 -12.19
CA ARG A 162 -12.72 -14.43 -13.15
C ARG A 162 -12.34 -13.00 -12.80
N LEU A 163 -12.32 -12.64 -11.51
CA LEU A 163 -11.87 -11.34 -11.03
C LEU A 163 -10.37 -11.13 -11.31
N LEU A 164 -9.53 -12.12 -11.01
CA LEU A 164 -8.10 -12.07 -11.32
C LEU A 164 -7.84 -11.99 -12.83
N LEU A 165 -8.62 -12.72 -13.63
CA LEU A 165 -8.51 -12.68 -15.08
C LEU A 165 -8.88 -11.29 -15.63
N ALA A 166 -9.96 -10.68 -15.12
CA ALA A 166 -10.33 -9.31 -15.47
C ALA A 166 -9.26 -8.30 -15.03
N SER A 167 -8.74 -8.45 -13.81
CA SER A 167 -7.70 -7.59 -13.24
C SER A 167 -6.41 -7.60 -14.03
N ALA A 168 -6.11 -8.69 -14.74
CA ALA A 168 -4.92 -8.87 -15.59
C ALA A 168 -5.20 -8.76 -17.10
N ALA A 169 -6.42 -8.39 -17.51
CA ALA A 169 -6.84 -8.29 -18.90
C ALA A 169 -6.36 -6.98 -19.56
N VAL A 170 -5.04 -6.84 -19.75
CA VAL A 170 -4.44 -5.62 -20.32
C VAL A 170 -5.00 -5.37 -21.74
N PRO A 171 -5.59 -4.18 -22.01
CA PRO A 171 -6.11 -3.83 -23.33
C PRO A 171 -5.09 -4.05 -24.45
N ALA A 172 -5.59 -4.49 -25.60
CA ALA A 172 -4.81 -4.94 -26.77
C ALA A 172 -3.94 -6.18 -26.56
N VAL A 173 -3.65 -6.59 -25.33
CA VAL A 173 -2.91 -7.82 -25.02
C VAL A 173 -3.89 -8.99 -24.82
N PHE A 174 -4.90 -8.79 -23.98
CA PHE A 174 -5.92 -9.79 -23.63
C PHE A 174 -7.32 -9.26 -23.92
N ALA A 175 -8.28 -10.19 -24.07
CA ALA A 175 -9.69 -9.86 -24.22
C ALA A 175 -10.25 -9.27 -22.91
N PRO A 176 -11.12 -8.25 -22.97
CA PRO A 176 -11.91 -7.83 -21.81
C PRO A 176 -12.73 -9.00 -21.26
N VAL A 177 -12.98 -8.99 -19.95
CA VAL A 177 -13.70 -10.04 -19.23
C VAL A 177 -15.04 -9.51 -18.76
N ASP A 178 -16.11 -10.17 -19.17
CA ASP A 178 -17.45 -9.84 -18.69
C ASP A 178 -17.62 -10.36 -17.27
N LEU A 179 -17.98 -9.54 -16.30
CA LEU A 179 -18.21 -9.93 -14.91
C LEU A 179 -19.72 -10.11 -14.64
N PRO A 180 -20.12 -11.17 -13.89
CA PRO A 180 -21.52 -11.41 -13.56
C PRO A 180 -22.02 -10.50 -12.44
N ALA A 181 -23.34 -10.36 -12.29
CA ALA A 181 -23.95 -9.53 -11.24
C ALA A 181 -23.50 -9.88 -9.81
N GLY A 182 -23.14 -11.14 -9.55
CA GLY A 182 -22.70 -11.63 -8.25
C GLY A 182 -21.37 -11.08 -7.73
N CYS A 183 -20.68 -10.20 -8.47
CA CYS A 183 -19.51 -9.44 -7.97
C CYS A 183 -19.86 -7.98 -7.61
N GLY A 184 -21.13 -7.58 -7.67
CA GLY A 184 -21.60 -6.21 -7.39
C GLY A 184 -21.40 -5.20 -8.52
N HIS A 185 -20.47 -5.47 -9.45
CA HIS A 185 -20.17 -4.61 -10.60
C HIS A 185 -20.15 -5.43 -11.90
N PRO A 186 -21.34 -5.78 -12.45
CA PRO A 186 -21.41 -6.55 -13.67
C PRO A 186 -21.00 -5.75 -14.90
N GLY A 187 -20.60 -6.47 -15.95
CA GLY A 187 -20.31 -5.93 -17.27
C GLY A 187 -18.85 -6.12 -17.67
N LEU A 188 -18.47 -5.46 -18.76
CA LEU A 188 -17.18 -5.70 -19.41
C LEU A 188 -16.04 -4.94 -18.71
N HIS A 189 -15.10 -5.67 -18.14
CA HIS A 189 -13.97 -5.14 -17.39
C HIS A 189 -12.63 -5.44 -18.10
N VAL A 190 -11.64 -4.59 -17.86
CA VAL A 190 -10.24 -4.75 -18.27
C VAL A 190 -9.32 -4.60 -17.05
N ASP A 191 -8.01 -4.70 -17.30
CA ASP A 191 -6.97 -4.59 -16.28
C ASP A 191 -7.21 -3.39 -15.34
N GLY A 192 -7.07 -3.63 -14.04
CA GLY A 192 -7.30 -2.61 -13.02
C GLY A 192 -6.36 -1.43 -13.14
N GLY A 193 -5.18 -1.61 -13.73
CA GLY A 193 -4.18 -0.58 -13.81
C GLY A 193 -4.51 0.53 -14.79
N VAL A 194 -5.48 0.31 -15.70
CA VAL A 194 -6.03 1.36 -16.57
C VAL A 194 -6.58 2.52 -15.73
N ALA A 195 -7.26 2.23 -14.62
CA ALA A 195 -7.81 3.24 -13.72
C ALA A 195 -6.99 3.43 -12.43
N ASP A 196 -6.43 2.37 -11.84
CA ASP A 196 -5.57 2.47 -10.64
C ASP A 196 -4.50 1.36 -10.56
N ASN A 197 -3.33 1.65 -11.13
CA ASN A 197 -2.22 0.67 -11.19
C ASN A 197 -1.50 0.49 -9.85
N VAL A 198 -1.51 1.51 -8.99
CA VAL A 198 -0.91 1.46 -7.64
C VAL A 198 -2.04 1.75 -6.65
N PRO A 199 -2.84 0.73 -6.29
CA PRO A 199 -4.20 0.92 -5.76
C PRO A 199 -4.26 1.32 -4.27
N ILE A 200 -3.55 2.39 -3.90
CA ILE A 200 -3.49 2.90 -2.51
C ILE A 200 -4.87 3.33 -2.03
N ARG A 201 -5.72 3.88 -2.91
CA ARG A 201 -7.11 4.24 -2.58
C ARG A 201 -7.92 3.05 -2.06
N GLY A 202 -7.62 1.86 -2.56
CA GLY A 202 -8.22 0.62 -2.07
C GLY A 202 -7.85 0.29 -0.63
N ALA A 203 -6.99 1.04 0.04
CA ALA A 203 -6.71 0.88 1.46
C ALA A 203 -7.60 1.72 2.39
N ALA A 204 -8.30 2.74 1.88
CA ALA A 204 -8.92 3.77 2.72
C ALA A 204 -9.91 3.22 3.77
N ASP A 205 -10.86 2.39 3.35
CA ASP A 205 -11.88 1.77 4.22
C ASP A 205 -11.40 0.47 4.91
N LEU A 206 -10.10 0.15 4.81
CA LEU A 206 -9.46 -0.88 5.65
C LEU A 206 -8.93 -0.29 6.97
N ALA A 207 -9.08 1.03 7.18
CA ALA A 207 -8.61 1.78 8.35
C ALA A 207 -7.12 1.53 8.71
N PRO A 208 -6.18 1.56 7.73
CA PRO A 208 -4.77 1.28 7.97
C PRO A 208 -4.16 2.29 8.93
N THR A 209 -3.15 1.86 9.70
CA THR A 209 -2.21 2.79 10.33
C THR A 209 -0.91 2.88 9.53
N ARG A 210 -0.56 1.81 8.80
CA ARG A 210 0.61 1.76 7.91
C ARG A 210 0.22 1.09 6.60
N VAL A 211 0.61 1.70 5.49
CA VAL A 211 0.44 1.14 4.15
C VAL A 211 1.81 0.85 3.56
N PHE A 212 2.06 -0.40 3.18
CA PHE A 212 3.28 -0.80 2.48
C PHE A 212 2.95 -0.98 1.01
N VAL A 213 3.53 -0.14 0.16
CA VAL A 213 3.30 -0.18 -1.30
C VAL A 213 4.43 -0.94 -1.96
N LEU A 214 4.11 -2.13 -2.46
CA LEU A 214 5.03 -3.04 -3.17
C LEU A 214 4.94 -2.75 -4.66
N ASP A 215 5.75 -1.78 -5.11
CA ASP A 215 5.61 -1.22 -6.44
C ASP A 215 6.40 -1.98 -7.50
N ALA A 216 5.68 -2.73 -8.33
CA ALA A 216 6.18 -3.42 -9.52
C ALA A 216 5.98 -2.63 -10.82
N SER A 217 5.52 -1.37 -10.76
CA SER A 217 5.16 -0.61 -11.95
C SER A 217 6.36 -0.43 -12.90
N LEU A 218 6.09 -0.59 -14.20
CA LEU A 218 7.07 -0.39 -15.25
C LEU A 218 7.14 1.11 -15.57
N PRO A 219 8.33 1.73 -15.59
CA PRO A 219 8.44 3.08 -16.11
C PRO A 219 8.12 3.10 -17.60
N PRO A 220 7.61 4.23 -18.11
CA PRO A 220 7.29 4.37 -19.52
C PRO A 220 8.57 4.23 -20.34
N ARG A 221 8.51 3.41 -21.39
CA ARG A 221 9.59 3.33 -22.38
C ARG A 221 9.05 3.70 -23.75
N LEU A 222 9.88 4.42 -24.51
CA LEU A 222 9.60 4.64 -25.92
C LEU A 222 9.51 3.27 -26.61
N PRO A 223 8.44 2.98 -27.36
CA PRO A 223 8.32 1.72 -28.05
C PRO A 223 9.47 1.58 -29.05
N ARG A 224 10.15 0.42 -29.02
CA ARG A 224 11.21 0.09 -29.99
C ARG A 224 10.66 -0.20 -31.39
N GLY A 225 9.35 -0.43 -31.50
CA GLY A 225 8.59 -0.61 -32.74
C GLY A 225 7.63 0.54 -33.02
N ARG A 226 7.10 0.61 -34.26
CA ARG A 226 6.17 1.66 -34.73
C ARG A 226 4.78 1.13 -35.08
N THR A 227 4.37 -0.05 -34.58
CA THR A 227 3.03 -0.55 -34.89
C THR A 227 1.98 0.20 -34.07
N PRO A 228 0.74 0.37 -34.57
CA PRO A 228 -0.33 1.01 -33.82
C PRO A 228 -0.59 0.38 -32.44
N ILE A 229 -0.39 -0.94 -32.31
CA ILE A 229 -0.54 -1.66 -31.04
C ILE A 229 0.60 -1.32 -30.08
N ASP A 230 1.84 -1.22 -30.56
CA ASP A 230 2.98 -0.81 -29.72
C ASP A 230 2.76 0.60 -29.16
N VAL A 231 2.24 1.52 -29.99
CA VAL A 231 1.89 2.88 -29.58
C VAL A 231 0.77 2.86 -28.55
N LEU A 232 -0.31 2.09 -28.77
CA LEU A 232 -1.41 1.98 -27.81
C LEU A 232 -0.95 1.43 -26.46
N VAL A 233 -0.17 0.35 -26.44
CA VAL A 233 0.37 -0.25 -25.20
C VAL A 233 1.32 0.72 -24.50
N ALA A 234 2.17 1.44 -25.24
CA ALA A 234 3.04 2.45 -24.66
C ALA A 234 2.25 3.64 -24.07
N SER A 235 1.25 4.14 -24.80
CA SER A 235 0.34 5.19 -24.32
C SER A 235 -0.43 4.76 -23.08
N LEU A 236 -0.88 3.50 -23.04
CA LEU A 236 -1.52 2.93 -21.86
C LEU A 236 -0.53 2.87 -20.69
N GLY A 237 0.71 2.44 -20.91
CA GLY A 237 1.75 2.47 -19.87
C GLY A 237 2.02 3.87 -19.30
N VAL A 238 1.87 4.93 -20.10
CA VAL A 238 1.92 6.33 -19.62
C VAL A 238 0.67 6.71 -18.83
N ALA A 239 -0.52 6.22 -19.22
CA ALA A 239 -1.77 6.50 -18.50
C ALA A 239 -1.85 5.74 -17.16
N MET A 240 -1.36 4.50 -17.11
CA MET A 240 -1.28 3.64 -15.92
C MET A 240 -0.22 4.11 -14.91
N ARG A 241 0.33 5.32 -15.08
CA ARG A 241 1.29 5.89 -14.13
C ARG A 241 0.64 6.00 -12.76
N SER A 242 1.45 5.86 -11.73
CA SER A 242 0.99 6.05 -10.36
C SER A 242 0.42 7.46 -10.23
N ALA A 243 -0.87 7.54 -9.94
CA ALA A 243 -1.45 8.75 -9.40
C ALA A 243 -0.71 9.12 -8.10
N PRO A 244 -0.68 10.42 -7.72
CA PRO A 244 -0.27 10.79 -6.38
C PRO A 244 -1.02 9.94 -5.36
N ALA A 245 -0.30 9.49 -4.32
CA ALA A 245 -0.93 8.73 -3.25
C ALA A 245 -2.08 9.58 -2.67
N PRO A 246 -3.29 9.01 -2.53
CA PRO A 246 -4.37 9.71 -1.85
C PRO A 246 -3.95 10.00 -0.40
N ASP A 247 -4.45 11.11 0.15
CA ASP A 247 -4.44 11.29 1.60
C ASP A 247 -5.38 10.25 2.22
N LEU A 248 -4.83 9.36 3.05
CA LEU A 248 -5.58 8.32 3.75
C LEU A 248 -6.07 8.78 5.13
N GLY A 249 -5.86 10.06 5.46
CA GLY A 249 -6.22 10.65 6.73
C GLY A 249 -5.07 10.73 7.72
N PRO A 250 -5.29 11.43 8.85
CA PRO A 250 -4.26 11.67 9.84
C PRO A 250 -3.78 10.38 10.50
N GLY A 251 -2.46 10.25 10.70
CA GLY A 251 -1.86 9.12 11.41
C GLY A 251 -1.61 7.87 10.55
N VAL A 252 -1.91 7.91 9.24
CA VAL A 252 -1.57 6.84 8.31
C VAL A 252 -0.22 7.11 7.67
N THR A 253 0.74 6.21 7.84
CA THR A 253 2.04 6.29 7.13
C THR A 253 2.03 5.43 5.88
N VAL A 254 2.59 5.94 4.78
CA VAL A 254 2.70 5.21 3.51
C VAL A 254 4.18 4.97 3.20
N HIS A 255 4.58 3.70 3.17
CA HIS A 255 5.95 3.26 2.87
C HIS A 255 5.99 2.64 1.48
N ARG A 256 6.47 3.39 0.49
CA ARG A 256 6.52 2.93 -0.91
C ARG A 256 7.90 2.40 -1.27
N MET A 257 7.96 1.10 -1.57
CA MET A 257 9.16 0.45 -2.07
C MET A 257 9.15 0.49 -3.60
N THR A 258 10.18 1.07 -4.20
CA THR A 258 10.37 1.10 -5.66
C THR A 258 11.70 0.45 -6.00
N THR A 259 11.81 -0.15 -7.19
CA THR A 259 13.04 -0.81 -7.65
C THR A 259 13.56 -0.20 -8.95
N PRO A 260 14.88 -0.32 -9.22
CA PRO A 260 15.46 0.12 -10.49
C PRO A 260 14.77 -0.53 -11.70
N ASP A 261 14.82 0.16 -12.84
CA ASP A 261 14.32 -0.37 -14.09
C ASP A 261 15.42 -1.11 -14.86
N LEU A 262 15.28 -2.43 -15.00
CA LEU A 262 16.27 -3.27 -15.69
C LEU A 262 16.24 -3.15 -17.22
N GLY A 263 15.40 -2.28 -17.80
CA GLY A 263 15.33 -2.15 -19.26
C GLY A 263 14.64 -3.33 -19.97
N ILE A 264 14.03 -4.26 -19.23
CA ILE A 264 13.43 -5.51 -19.75
C ILE A 264 11.96 -5.35 -20.15
N ARG A 265 11.48 -6.19 -21.08
CA ARG A 265 10.09 -6.15 -21.56
C ARG A 265 9.14 -6.68 -20.48
N MET A 266 7.88 -6.24 -20.52
CA MET A 266 6.82 -6.73 -19.62
C MET A 266 6.61 -8.25 -19.66
N THR A 267 6.98 -8.89 -20.78
CA THR A 267 6.84 -10.34 -21.01
C THR A 267 8.13 -11.12 -20.75
N ASP A 268 9.18 -10.48 -20.23
CA ASP A 268 10.49 -11.09 -20.02
C ASP A 268 10.66 -11.58 -18.58
N PHE A 269 10.55 -12.90 -18.40
CA PHE A 269 10.65 -13.55 -17.08
C PHE A 269 12.08 -14.05 -16.79
N THR A 270 13.06 -13.79 -17.66
CA THR A 270 14.43 -14.30 -17.48
C THR A 270 15.17 -13.66 -16.30
N HIS A 271 14.74 -12.48 -15.86
CA HIS A 271 15.34 -11.72 -14.76
C HIS A 271 14.56 -11.86 -13.44
N THR A 272 13.73 -12.89 -13.31
CA THR A 272 12.89 -13.12 -12.10
C THR A 272 13.70 -13.09 -10.80
N ARG A 273 14.89 -13.73 -10.77
CA ARG A 273 15.77 -13.72 -9.58
C ARG A 273 16.26 -12.31 -9.26
N GLN A 274 16.76 -11.60 -10.27
CA GLN A 274 17.25 -10.24 -10.07
C GLN A 274 16.13 -9.31 -9.57
N HIS A 275 14.92 -9.46 -10.09
CA HIS A 275 13.77 -8.71 -9.57
C HIS A 275 13.47 -9.00 -8.10
N MET A 276 13.53 -10.27 -7.69
CA MET A 276 13.38 -10.61 -6.27
C MET A 276 14.50 -9.95 -5.44
N ASP A 277 15.73 -9.96 -5.93
CA ASP A 277 16.88 -9.37 -5.23
C ASP A 277 16.72 -7.84 -5.09
N ASP A 278 16.32 -7.15 -6.17
CA ASP A 278 16.02 -5.71 -6.15
C ASP A 278 14.86 -5.39 -5.18
N GLY A 279 13.85 -6.26 -5.13
CA GLY A 279 12.72 -6.14 -4.21
C GLY A 279 13.13 -6.29 -2.74
N ARG A 280 14.05 -7.21 -2.45
CA ARG A 280 14.61 -7.37 -1.10
C ARG A 280 15.36 -6.12 -0.66
N ALA A 281 16.25 -5.61 -1.51
CA ALA A 281 17.00 -4.38 -1.22
C ALA A 281 16.09 -3.16 -0.98
N ALA A 282 15.02 -3.01 -1.77
CA ALA A 282 14.07 -1.92 -1.58
C ALA A 282 13.29 -2.01 -0.26
N ALA A 283 12.94 -3.24 0.16
CA ALA A 283 12.28 -3.45 1.44
C ALA A 283 13.23 -3.26 2.63
N GLU A 284 14.49 -3.69 2.50
CA GLU A 284 15.53 -3.47 3.51
C GLU A 284 15.73 -1.98 3.81
N GLN A 285 15.76 -1.13 2.77
CA GLN A 285 15.82 0.32 2.95
C GLN A 285 14.63 0.86 3.75
N VAL A 286 13.40 0.43 3.43
CA VAL A 286 12.21 0.86 4.18
C VAL A 286 12.25 0.41 5.64
N LEU A 287 12.81 -0.77 5.93
CA LEU A 287 12.99 -1.24 7.31
C LEU A 287 14.03 -0.42 8.07
N GLU A 288 15.10 0.04 7.40
CA GLU A 288 16.08 0.94 7.98
C GLU A 288 15.44 2.28 8.33
N ASP A 289 14.71 2.89 7.38
CA ASP A 289 14.00 4.16 7.59
C ASP A 289 12.99 4.05 8.76
N LEU A 290 12.29 2.92 8.87
CA LEU A 290 11.37 2.63 9.98
C LEU A 290 12.09 2.57 11.33
N ARG A 291 13.23 1.89 11.40
CA ARG A 291 14.03 1.81 12.63
C ARG A 291 14.55 3.18 13.05
N GLU A 292 15.02 3.99 12.10
CA GLU A 292 15.47 5.35 12.38
C GLU A 292 14.35 6.24 12.89
N MET A 293 13.15 6.14 12.30
CA MET A 293 11.96 6.84 12.79
C MET A 293 11.55 6.40 14.20
N GLU A 294 11.55 5.09 14.47
CA GLU A 294 11.24 4.54 15.79
C GLU A 294 12.24 5.01 16.85
N LEU A 295 13.55 4.95 16.56
CA LEU A 295 14.60 5.45 17.44
C LEU A 295 14.47 6.96 17.70
N SER A 296 14.20 7.74 16.66
CA SER A 296 14.00 9.19 16.78
C SER A 296 12.77 9.53 17.63
N SER A 297 11.69 8.76 17.47
CA SER A 297 10.45 8.94 18.26
C SER A 297 10.65 8.57 19.73
N ALA A 298 11.41 7.51 20.02
CA ALA A 298 11.73 7.08 21.37
C ALA A 298 12.61 8.13 22.09
N LEU A 299 13.63 8.66 21.40
CA LEU A 299 14.48 9.71 21.93
C LEU A 299 13.69 11.00 22.22
N ALA A 300 12.78 11.39 21.31
CA ALA A 300 11.93 12.57 21.52
C ALA A 300 10.98 12.39 22.72
N ALA A 301 10.42 11.20 22.90
CA ALA A 301 9.58 10.89 24.06
C ALA A 301 10.36 10.92 25.38
N GLU A 302 11.60 10.43 25.38
CA GLU A 302 12.47 10.47 26.55
C GLU A 302 12.86 11.91 26.93
N LEU A 303 13.23 12.74 25.97
CA LEU A 303 13.53 14.16 26.19
C LEU A 303 12.30 14.92 26.73
N ALA A 304 11.12 14.67 26.17
CA ALA A 304 9.88 15.27 26.66
C ALA A 304 9.55 14.85 28.10
N ALA A 305 9.82 13.59 28.47
CA ALA A 305 9.63 13.11 29.84
C ALA A 305 10.64 13.75 30.82
N GLN A 306 11.89 13.94 30.39
CA GLN A 306 12.91 14.63 31.18
C GLN A 306 12.56 16.11 31.41
N ASP A 307 12.10 16.81 30.37
CA ASP A 307 11.66 18.20 30.46
C ASP A 307 10.45 18.35 31.40
N ALA A 308 9.46 17.45 31.30
CA ALA A 308 8.30 17.43 32.19
C ALA A 308 8.70 17.21 33.65
N ALA A 309 9.62 16.28 33.92
CA ALA A 309 10.14 16.02 35.26
C ALA A 309 10.91 17.22 35.82
N ALA A 310 11.73 17.90 34.99
CA ALA A 310 12.46 19.09 35.37
C ALA A 310 11.52 20.27 35.70
N GLN A 311 10.46 20.47 34.91
CA GLN A 311 9.43 21.48 35.18
C GLN A 311 8.67 21.19 36.48
N GLU A 312 8.32 19.92 36.73
CA GLU A 312 7.65 19.53 37.97
C GLU A 312 8.56 19.78 39.17
N GLN A 313 9.84 19.41 39.11
CA GLN A 313 10.80 19.68 40.18
C GLN A 313 10.98 21.19 40.43
N ALA A 314 11.13 22.00 39.38
CA ALA A 314 11.23 23.45 39.51
C ALA A 314 9.97 24.06 40.15
N SER A 315 8.78 23.55 39.80
CA SER A 315 7.51 24.00 40.40
C SER A 315 7.43 23.66 41.90
N ARG A 316 7.91 22.48 42.31
CA ARG A 316 7.97 22.07 43.73
C ARG A 316 8.97 22.90 44.52
N GLU A 317 10.14 23.19 43.96
CA GLU A 317 11.15 24.04 44.58
C GLU A 317 10.67 25.49 44.74
N GLN A 318 9.95 26.02 43.75
CA GLN A 318 9.35 27.35 43.84
C GLN A 318 8.25 27.40 44.91
N ALA A 319 7.36 26.41 44.95
CA ALA A 319 6.33 26.31 46.00
C ALA A 319 6.96 26.21 47.40
N ALA A 320 8.05 25.46 47.56
CA ALA A 320 8.77 25.37 48.84
C ALA A 320 9.44 26.69 49.25
N ARG A 321 9.85 27.54 48.30
CA ARG A 321 10.38 28.89 48.59
C ARG A 321 9.27 29.86 48.98
N ASP A 322 8.11 29.78 48.34
CA ASP A 322 6.98 30.67 48.61
C ASP A 322 6.28 30.34 49.96
N ASP A 323 6.40 29.10 50.45
CA ASP A 323 5.87 28.66 51.75
C ASP A 323 6.77 29.06 52.95
N VAL A 324 8.00 29.54 52.70
CA VAL A 324 8.84 30.19 53.72
C VAL A 324 8.41 31.65 53.84
N ALA A 325 7.34 31.91 54.57
CA ALA A 325 6.97 33.27 54.97
C ALA A 325 8.12 33.93 55.77
N PRO A 326 8.39 35.24 55.59
CA PRO A 326 9.41 35.92 56.37
C PRO A 326 9.01 35.89 57.86
N ALA A 327 9.90 35.36 58.71
CA ALA A 327 9.73 35.36 60.15
C ALA A 327 9.33 36.78 60.63
N GLU A 328 8.18 36.88 61.30
CA GLU A 328 7.74 38.10 61.95
C GLU A 328 8.82 38.59 62.93
N VAL A 329 9.41 39.75 62.62
CA VAL A 329 10.28 40.47 63.55
C VAL A 329 9.38 41.04 64.66
N PRO A 330 9.61 40.74 65.95
CA PRO A 330 8.75 41.24 67.02
C PRO A 330 8.85 42.76 67.12
N SER A 331 7.68 43.41 67.09
CA SER A 331 7.51 44.85 67.22
C SER A 331 8.02 45.36 68.58
N GLY A 332 9.14 46.08 68.57
CA GLY A 332 9.62 46.90 69.69
C GLY A 332 9.39 48.37 69.40
N THR A 333 8.36 48.96 70.01
CA THR A 333 8.04 50.38 69.96
C THR A 333 9.14 51.20 70.62
N LEU A 334 9.68 52.25 69.99
CA LEU A 334 10.13 53.46 70.69
C LEU A 334 10.21 54.69 69.77
N HIS A 335 9.65 55.76 70.32
CA HIS A 335 9.40 57.11 69.82
C HIS A 335 10.60 57.90 69.22
N HIS A 336 10.21 58.80 68.30
CA HIS A 336 10.61 60.20 68.14
C HIS A 336 11.76 60.64 67.20
N ARG A 337 11.34 61.52 66.27
CA ARG A 337 11.92 62.79 65.79
C ARG A 337 12.82 62.80 64.53
N ARG A 338 12.19 63.33 63.46
CA ARG A 338 12.70 64.20 62.38
C ARG A 338 14.04 64.91 62.68
N VAL A 339 15.00 64.82 61.76
CA VAL A 339 15.91 65.89 61.25
C VAL A 339 16.41 65.42 59.86
N LEU A 340 15.87 65.93 58.74
CA LEU A 340 16.45 66.95 57.83
C LEU A 340 17.84 66.63 57.20
N ARG A 341 17.81 66.59 55.85
CA ARG A 341 18.61 67.37 54.88
C ARG A 341 19.94 66.82 54.31
N LEU A 342 20.07 67.11 53.00
CA LEU A 342 21.27 67.23 52.13
C LEU A 342 21.75 65.89 51.51
N TRP A 343 22.13 65.78 50.23
CA TRP A 343 22.56 66.80 49.27
C TRP A 343 22.40 66.33 47.81
N ASP A 344 22.52 67.31 46.92
CA ASP A 344 22.14 67.38 45.50
C ASP A 344 23.26 66.91 44.55
N ARG A 345 22.84 66.70 43.31
CA ARG A 345 23.55 66.39 42.06
C ARG A 345 24.84 67.17 41.82
N ARG A 346 25.75 66.50 41.09
CA ARG A 346 26.40 66.85 39.79
C ARG A 346 27.76 66.12 39.76
N SER A 347 28.24 65.52 38.66
CA SER A 347 28.45 66.15 37.35
C SER A 347 28.75 65.09 36.26
N ARG A 348 28.08 65.20 35.11
CA ARG A 348 28.71 65.16 33.78
C ARG A 348 29.50 66.47 33.62
N VAL A 349 30.60 66.66 32.90
CA VAL A 349 31.42 65.89 31.94
C VAL A 349 32.68 66.74 31.75
N ALA A 350 33.83 66.10 31.52
CA ALA A 350 34.83 66.54 30.55
C ALA A 350 35.38 65.29 29.88
#